data_AF-A0A7C2QNG9-F1
#
_entry.id   AF-A0A7C2QNG9-F1
#
_cell.length_a   1.000
_cell.length_b   1.000
_cell.length_c   1.000
_cell.angle_alpha   90.00
_cell.angle_beta   90.00
_cell.angle_gamma   90.00
#
_symmetry.space_group_name_H-M   'P 1'
#
loop_
_entity.id
_entity.type
_entity.pdbx_description
1 polymer ?
#
loop_
_entity_poly.entity_id
_entity_poly.type
_entity_poly.pdbx_seq_one_letter_code
_entity_poly.pdbx_strand_id
1 'polypeptide(L)'
;MIPCVSTLFVHESPFSKIIEWLRRIEVKAWEIIDEKPNELDIKKIESYKKAVSSDLTLINVHGPYNPLAFGPFSFKRLENTISLAGLLRSSYVVIHAPKCEDF
;
A
#
# COMPACT_ATOMS: atom_id res chain seq x y z
N MET A 1 18.22 11.96 3.64
CA MET A 1 17.52 10.73 3.21
C MET A 1 16.78 10.20 4.42
N ILE A 2 15.47 9.93 4.33
CA ILE A 2 14.67 9.38 5.43
C ILE A 2 14.52 7.88 5.18
N PRO A 3 14.82 7.00 6.15
CA PRO A 3 14.56 5.56 6.01
C PRO A 3 13.07 5.29 5.78
N CYS A 4 12.77 4.42 4.80
CA CYS A 4 11.41 4.02 4.45
C CYS A 4 11.28 2.51 4.56
N VAL A 5 10.20 2.03 5.16
CA VAL A 5 9.87 0.60 5.24
C VAL A 5 8.70 0.31 4.32
N SER A 6 8.84 -0.74 3.52
CA SER A 6 7.84 -1.14 2.54
C SER A 6 7.15 -2.44 2.94
N THR A 7 5.82 -2.46 2.95
CA THR A 7 5.06 -3.69 3.17
C THR A 7 5.14 -4.63 1.98
N LEU A 8 5.72 -4.20 0.85
CA LEU A 8 5.99 -5.03 -0.33
C LEU A 8 6.69 -6.35 0.03
N PHE A 9 7.65 -6.31 0.93
CA PHE A 9 8.44 -7.48 1.34
C PHE A 9 7.72 -8.41 2.31
N VAL A 10 6.57 -7.99 2.84
CA VAL A 10 5.84 -8.72 3.88
C VAL A 10 4.34 -8.84 3.61
N HIS A 11 3.90 -8.50 2.39
CA HIS A 11 2.47 -8.41 2.06
C HIS A 11 1.73 -9.74 2.12
N GLU A 12 2.44 -10.87 2.05
CA GLU A 12 1.87 -12.21 2.24
C GLU A 12 1.65 -12.56 3.73
N SER A 13 2.23 -11.79 4.66
CA SER A 13 2.03 -12.01 6.09
C SER A 13 0.61 -11.65 6.52
N PRO A 14 0.07 -12.26 7.59
CA PRO A 14 -1.21 -11.84 8.16
C PRO A 14 -1.24 -10.34 8.48
N PHE A 15 -2.32 -9.66 8.11
CA PHE A 15 -2.48 -8.21 8.32
C PHE A 15 -2.17 -7.76 9.76
N SER A 16 -2.60 -8.54 10.75
CA SER A 16 -2.35 -8.24 12.17
C SER A 16 -0.87 -8.17 12.51
N LYS A 17 -0.03 -9.03 11.92
CA LYS A 17 1.43 -9.00 12.11
C LYS A 17 2.05 -7.78 11.44
N ILE A 18 1.58 -7.41 10.25
CA ILE A 18 2.02 -6.19 9.56
C ILE A 18 1.77 -4.97 10.47
N ILE A 19 0.56 -4.85 11.01
CA ILE A 19 0.20 -3.76 11.94
C ILE A 19 1.05 -3.79 13.23
N GLU A 20 1.33 -4.97 13.78
CA GLU A 20 2.23 -5.12 14.94
C GLU A 20 3.63 -4.59 14.64
N TRP A 21 4.19 -4.93 13.47
CA TRP A 21 5.51 -4.43 13.05
C TRP A 21 5.51 -2.93 12.82
N LEU A 22 4.46 -2.38 12.20
CA LEU A 22 4.34 -0.93 12.00
C LEU A 22 4.38 -0.14 13.31
N ARG A 23 3.77 -0.67 14.38
CA ARG A 23 3.78 -0.03 15.70
C ARG A 23 5.13 -0.10 16.40
N ARG A 24 5.94 -1.14 16.12
CA ARG A 24 7.23 -1.37 16.78
C ARG A 24 8.39 -0.66 16.08
N ILE A 25 8.26 -0.42 14.79
CA ILE A 25 9.34 0.16 13.98
C ILE A 25 9.14 1.68 13.94
N GLU A 26 10.04 2.41 14.60
CA GLU A 26 10.04 3.87 14.61
C GLU A 26 10.65 4.43 13.32
N VAL A 27 9.86 4.48 12.24
CA VAL A 27 10.22 5.15 10.99
C VAL A 27 9.18 6.19 10.60
N LYS A 28 9.63 7.23 9.89
CA LYS A 28 8.80 8.37 9.47
C LYS A 28 8.22 8.22 8.07
N ALA A 29 8.62 7.19 7.33
CA ALA A 29 8.17 6.93 5.97
C ALA A 29 7.79 5.46 5.80
N TRP A 30 6.63 5.22 5.20
CA TRP A 30 6.11 3.89 4.90
C TRP A 30 5.62 3.78 3.47
N GLU A 31 5.86 2.63 2.86
CA GLU A 31 5.24 2.19 1.62
C GLU A 31 4.26 1.06 1.93
N ILE A 32 3.00 1.24 1.58
CA ILE A 32 1.93 0.26 1.80
C ILE A 32 1.52 -0.30 0.45
N ILE A 33 1.46 -1.62 0.31
CA ILE A 33 0.95 -2.26 -0.91
C ILE A 33 -0.52 -2.65 -0.78
N ASP A 34 -1.27 -2.32 -1.82
CA ASP A 34 -2.65 -2.70 -2.03
C ASP A 34 -2.74 -4.00 -2.86
N GLU A 35 -2.38 -5.12 -2.25
CA GLU A 35 -2.31 -6.43 -2.90
C GLU A 35 -2.81 -7.56 -1.99
N LYS A 36 -3.32 -8.62 -2.60
CA LYS A 36 -3.70 -9.85 -1.90
C LYS A 36 -2.54 -10.45 -1.12
N PRO A 37 -2.81 -11.04 0.05
CA PRO A 37 -4.12 -11.19 0.70
C PRO A 37 -4.59 -9.92 1.47
N ASN A 38 -3.81 -8.84 1.47
CA ASN A 38 -4.01 -7.68 2.32
C ASN A 38 -4.51 -6.44 1.58
N GLU A 39 -5.32 -6.64 0.55
CA GLU A 39 -5.95 -5.57 -0.24
C GLU A 39 -6.55 -4.50 0.66
N LEU A 40 -6.35 -3.23 0.30
CA LEU A 40 -6.83 -2.11 1.09
C LEU A 40 -8.35 -2.10 1.12
N ASP A 41 -8.86 -1.84 2.32
CA ASP A 41 -10.24 -1.53 2.60
C ASP A 41 -10.27 -0.50 3.72
N ILE A 42 -11.44 0.10 3.98
CA ILE A 42 -11.59 1.15 4.99
C ILE A 42 -11.11 0.69 6.38
N LYS A 43 -11.33 -0.57 6.77
CA LYS A 43 -10.89 -1.09 8.08
C LYS A 43 -9.38 -1.18 8.16
N LYS A 44 -8.71 -1.59 7.09
CA LYS A 44 -7.24 -1.62 7.00
C LYS A 44 -6.65 -0.21 7.01
N ILE A 45 -7.24 0.74 6.29
CA ILE A 45 -6.83 2.16 6.33
C ILE A 45 -6.84 2.69 7.76
N GLU A 46 -7.93 2.49 8.50
CA GLU A 46 -8.02 2.93 9.89
C GLU A 46 -7.03 2.22 10.81
N SER A 47 -6.70 0.95 10.52
CA SER A 47 -5.69 0.22 11.26
C SER A 47 -4.29 0.78 11.00
N TYR A 48 -3.96 1.11 9.76
CA TYR A 48 -2.71 1.77 9.39
C TYR A 48 -2.57 3.13 10.07
N LYS A 49 -3.59 4.00 9.99
CA LYS A 49 -3.59 5.32 10.65
C LYS A 49 -3.35 5.25 12.16
N LYS A 50 -3.86 4.20 12.83
CA LYS A 50 -3.66 3.97 14.27
C LYS A 50 -2.30 3.35 14.60
N ALA A 51 -1.68 2.66 13.64
CA ALA A 51 -0.42 1.96 13.83
C ALA A 51 0.79 2.86 13.61
N VAL A 52 0.69 3.78 12.66
CA VAL A 52 1.72 4.77 12.38
C VAL A 52 1.75 5.85 13.46
N SER A 53 2.94 6.38 13.75
CA SER A 53 3.11 7.47 14.72
C SER A 53 2.47 8.77 14.22
N SER A 54 2.14 9.68 15.14
CA SER A 54 1.62 11.02 14.80
C SER A 54 2.58 11.86 13.97
N ASP A 55 3.88 11.56 14.06
CA ASP A 55 4.97 12.32 13.44
C ASP A 55 5.33 11.78 12.05
N LEU A 56 4.46 10.94 11.49
CA LEU A 56 4.63 10.35 10.19
C LEU A 56 4.72 11.43 9.12
N THR A 57 5.79 11.37 8.33
CA THR A 57 6.09 12.36 7.30
C THR A 57 5.60 11.91 5.92
N LEU A 58 5.58 10.60 5.65
CA LEU A 58 5.25 10.07 4.33
C LEU A 58 4.56 8.70 4.40
N ILE A 59 3.45 8.56 3.67
CA ILE A 59 2.93 7.28 3.22
C ILE A 59 2.89 7.31 1.70
N ASN A 60 3.39 6.25 1.08
CA ASN A 60 3.18 5.95 -0.33
C ASN A 60 2.35 4.68 -0.43
N VAL A 61 1.48 4.60 -1.44
CA VAL A 61 0.66 3.41 -1.69
C VAL A 61 1.06 2.79 -3.01
N HIS A 62 1.49 1.54 -2.98
CA HIS A 62 1.68 0.72 -4.17
C HIS A 62 0.33 0.14 -4.57
N GLY A 63 -0.05 0.32 -5.84
CA GLY A 63 -1.20 -0.34 -6.40
C GLY A 63 -0.98 -1.84 -6.56
N PRO A 64 -2.05 -2.59 -6.87
CA PRO A 64 -1.96 -4.03 -7.10
C PRO A 64 -1.02 -4.33 -8.27
N TYR A 65 -0.43 -5.52 -8.28
CA TYR A 65 0.38 -5.99 -9.39
C TYR A 65 -0.46 -6.16 -10.65
N ASN A 66 0.15 -5.84 -11.80
CA ASN A 66 -0.47 -5.96 -13.12
C ASN A 66 -1.86 -5.31 -13.25
N PRO A 67 -2.06 -4.05 -12.81
CA PRO A 67 -3.35 -3.38 -12.84
C PRO A 67 -3.77 -2.98 -14.27
N LEU A 68 -3.01 -3.33 -15.30
CA LEU A 68 -3.28 -3.03 -16.70
C LEU A 68 -3.42 -4.29 -17.56
N ALA A 69 -3.17 -5.47 -16.99
CA ALA A 69 -3.25 -6.73 -17.73
C ALA A 69 -4.71 -7.22 -17.96
N PHE A 70 -5.70 -6.61 -17.31
CA PHE A 70 -7.06 -7.19 -17.19
C PHE A 70 -8.21 -6.22 -17.55
N GLY A 71 -8.04 -5.35 -18.55
CA GLY A 71 -9.15 -4.59 -19.14
C GLY A 71 -9.90 -3.65 -18.17
N PRO A 72 -11.17 -3.27 -18.44
CA PRO A 72 -11.90 -2.23 -17.70
C PRO A 72 -12.00 -2.43 -16.17
N PHE A 73 -12.03 -3.69 -15.71
CA PHE A 73 -12.11 -4.02 -14.28
C PHE A 73 -10.87 -3.57 -13.50
N SER A 74 -9.73 -3.51 -14.17
CA SER A 74 -8.45 -3.15 -13.58
C SER A 74 -8.32 -1.64 -13.32
N PHE A 75 -8.94 -0.80 -14.16
CA PHE A 75 -9.06 0.65 -13.91
C PHE A 75 -9.90 0.95 -12.67
N LYS A 76 -11.03 0.26 -12.48
CA LYS A 76 -11.86 0.43 -11.28
C LYS A 76 -11.12 0.01 -10.00
N ARG A 77 -10.30 -1.04 -10.09
CA ARG A 77 -9.45 -1.45 -8.96
C ARG A 77 -8.43 -0.36 -8.60
N LEU A 78 -7.83 0.27 -9.62
CA LEU A 78 -6.90 1.37 -9.44
C LEU A 78 -7.56 2.65 -8.90
N GLU A 79 -8.77 3.00 -9.38
CA GLU A 79 -9.56 4.12 -8.83
C GLU A 79 -9.84 3.93 -7.34
N ASN A 80 -10.18 2.71 -6.93
CA ASN A 80 -10.34 2.37 -5.51
C ASN A 80 -9.04 2.53 -4.73
N THR A 81 -7.91 2.03 -5.26
CA THR A 81 -6.58 2.23 -4.64
C THR A 81 -6.28 3.71 -4.45
N ILE A 82 -6.47 4.54 -5.48
CA ILE A 82 -6.21 5.99 -5.42
C ILE A 82 -7.09 6.64 -4.33
N SER A 83 -8.36 6.29 -4.29
CA SER A 83 -9.30 6.81 -3.29
C SER A 83 -8.88 6.44 -1.86
N LEU A 84 -8.51 5.19 -1.63
CA LEU A 84 -8.04 4.69 -0.33
C LEU A 84 -6.69 5.27 0.07
N ALA A 85 -5.78 5.47 -0.89
CA ALA A 85 -4.50 6.14 -0.68
C ALA A 85 -4.71 7.61 -0.24
N GLY A 86 -5.71 8.30 -0.81
CA GLY A 86 -6.12 9.63 -0.37
C GLY A 86 -6.51 9.67 1.12
N LEU A 87 -7.18 8.63 1.62
CA LEU A 87 -7.53 8.52 3.04
C LEU A 87 -6.30 8.36 3.95
N LEU A 88 -5.21 7.80 3.44
CA LEU A 88 -3.91 7.73 4.14
C LEU A 88 -3.07 9.00 4.00
N ARG A 89 -3.58 10.03 3.30
CA ARG A 89 -2.82 11.22 2.91
C ARG A 89 -1.55 10.87 2.14
N SER A 90 -1.65 9.82 1.32
CA SER A 90 -0.54 9.38 0.50
C SER A 90 -0.13 10.48 -0.47
N SER A 91 1.17 10.77 -0.57
CA SER A 91 1.66 11.75 -1.54
C SER A 91 1.73 11.16 -2.95
N TYR A 92 1.93 9.85 -3.03
CA TYR A 92 2.09 9.14 -4.30
C TYR A 92 1.31 7.83 -4.30
N VAL A 93 0.82 7.46 -5.47
CA VAL A 93 0.35 6.10 -5.76
C VAL A 93 1.29 5.51 -6.80
N VAL A 94 1.97 4.43 -6.45
CA VAL A 94 2.93 3.74 -7.33
C VAL A 94 2.17 2.72 -8.18
N ILE A 95 2.30 2.82 -9.50
CA ILE A 95 1.68 1.90 -10.44
C ILE A 95 2.77 0.99 -11.00
N HIS A 96 2.58 -0.32 -10.86
CA HIS A 96 3.48 -1.32 -11.41
C HIS A 96 3.12 -1.61 -12.86
N ALA A 97 4.02 -1.30 -13.79
CA ALA A 97 3.84 -1.69 -15.19
C ALA A 97 3.79 -3.23 -15.29
N PRO A 98 2.90 -3.80 -16.14
CA PRO A 98 2.92 -5.22 -16.38
C PRO A 98 4.27 -5.64 -16.95
N LYS A 99 4.76 -6.82 -16.55
CA LYS A 99 5.86 -7.45 -17.29
C LYS A 99 5.34 -7.73 -18.70
N CYS A 100 5.92 -7.09 -19.71
CA CYS A 100 5.83 -7.63 -21.06
C CYS A 100 6.60 -8.94 -21.03
N GLU A 101 5.91 -10.07 -20.98
CA GLU A 101 6.49 -11.32 -21.44
C GLU A 101 6.51 -11.23 -22.98
N ASP A 102 7.67 -11.46 -23.57
CA ASP A 102 7.86 -11.36 -25.02
C ASP A 102 6.82 -12.22 -25.75
N PHE A 103 6.10 -11.61 -26.70
CA PHE A 103 5.10 -12.26 -27.57
C PHE A 103 5.75 -13.23 -28.56
#